data_AF-A0A6G1JIW0-F1
#
_entry.id   AF-A0A6G1JIW0-F1
#
_cell.length_a   1.000
_cell.length_b   1.000
_cell.length_c   1.000
_cell.angle_alpha   90.00
_cell.angle_beta   90.00
_cell.angle_gamma   90.00
#
_symmetry.space_group_name_H-M   'P 1'
#
loop_
_entity.id
_entity.type
_entity.pdbx_description
1 polymer ?
#
loop_
_entity_poly.entity_id
_entity_poly.type
_entity_poly.pdbx_seq_one_letter_code
_entity_poly.pdbx_strand_id
1 'polypeptide(L)'
;MDLDASSPATDEDQTSAPVVREFICKNDEFAECKTGQYTMDLSRKVISDHFGRNKACTRIIKNWPLFCRKHYQRATYNQEKWQLRKVALIIRQFYIIEEQFPGTMYTVALKKSEENRLNTFSRKVASGMEPEEASKYVEPRENKHFEAPIDVLRELSMDLGSNKNVTEVDQIVNNIHDMLVNHETKQVPSIEFLPQLDADGTPYVEDDGSSPSKGKSPKKPRVNKKGGIQKPATPKKASKA
;
A
#
# COMPACT_ATOMS: atom_id res chain seq x y z
N MET A 1 -36.51 -30.08 -62.65
CA MET A 1 -36.88 -29.95 -61.23
C MET A 1 -35.73 -30.57 -60.51
N ASP A 2 -34.70 -29.78 -60.23
CA ASP A 2 -33.46 -30.26 -59.64
C ASP A 2 -33.14 -29.32 -58.49
N LEU A 3 -33.42 -29.82 -57.29
CA LEU A 3 -33.19 -29.18 -56.01
C LEU A 3 -31.74 -29.47 -55.61
N ASP A 4 -30.86 -28.48 -55.79
CA ASP A 4 -29.53 -28.52 -55.19
C ASP A 4 -29.53 -27.68 -53.91
N ALA A 5 -29.70 -28.39 -52.78
CA ALA A 5 -29.69 -27.83 -51.44
C ALA A 5 -28.23 -27.76 -50.96
N SER A 6 -27.60 -26.60 -51.15
CA SER A 6 -26.31 -26.31 -50.52
C SER A 6 -26.55 -25.84 -49.08
N SER A 7 -26.47 -26.77 -48.13
CA SER A 7 -26.43 -26.46 -46.70
C SER A 7 -25.18 -25.63 -46.35
N PRO A 8 -25.27 -24.59 -45.50
CA PRO A 8 -24.10 -23.95 -44.95
C PRO A 8 -23.50 -24.84 -43.86
N ALA A 9 -22.20 -25.15 -44.00
CA ALA A 9 -21.42 -25.78 -42.95
C ALA A 9 -21.43 -24.87 -41.72
N THR A 10 -22.01 -25.36 -40.63
CA THR A 10 -21.86 -24.80 -39.29
C THR A 10 -20.40 -24.98 -38.87
N ASP A 11 -19.66 -23.88 -38.81
CA ASP A 11 -18.29 -23.84 -38.30
C ASP A 11 -18.33 -24.25 -36.83
N GLU A 12 -17.74 -25.41 -36.55
CA GLU A 12 -17.79 -26.08 -35.27
C GLU A 12 -17.05 -25.26 -34.22
N ASP A 13 -17.68 -25.16 -33.06
CA ASP A 13 -17.15 -24.62 -31.81
C ASP A 13 -15.80 -25.27 -31.49
N GLN A 14 -14.70 -24.58 -31.84
CA GLN A 14 -13.35 -24.93 -31.44
C GLN A 14 -13.25 -24.82 -29.92
N THR A 15 -13.56 -25.93 -29.25
CA THR A 15 -13.29 -26.17 -27.84
C THR A 15 -11.77 -26.23 -27.63
N SER A 16 -11.15 -25.05 -27.61
CA SER A 16 -9.74 -24.89 -27.25
C SER A 16 -9.52 -25.47 -25.86
N ALA A 17 -8.51 -26.35 -25.71
CA ALA A 17 -8.13 -26.92 -24.43
C ALA A 17 -8.03 -25.82 -23.33
N PRO A 18 -8.49 -26.10 -22.09
CA PRO A 18 -8.53 -25.10 -21.04
C PRO A 18 -7.13 -24.55 -20.78
N VAL A 19 -6.97 -23.23 -20.95
CA VAL A 19 -5.69 -22.56 -20.73
C VAL A 19 -5.33 -22.65 -19.25
N VAL A 20 -4.16 -23.22 -18.94
CA VAL A 20 -3.65 -23.31 -17.57
C VAL A 20 -3.33 -21.89 -17.08
N ARG A 21 -3.95 -21.49 -15.96
CA ARG A 21 -3.76 -20.19 -15.33
C ARG A 21 -3.03 -20.35 -14.00
N GLU A 22 -1.88 -19.70 -13.86
CA GLU A 22 -1.15 -19.66 -12.58
C GLU A 22 -1.79 -18.69 -11.59
N PHE A 23 -2.57 -17.71 -12.08
CA PHE A 23 -3.33 -16.79 -11.24
C PHE A 23 -4.63 -16.30 -11.89
N ILE A 24 -5.55 -15.83 -11.05
CA ILE A 24 -6.81 -15.22 -11.46
C ILE A 24 -6.68 -13.69 -11.36
N CYS A 25 -6.83 -13.01 -12.50
CA CYS A 25 -6.79 -11.56 -12.56
C CYS A 25 -8.11 -10.95 -12.06
N LYS A 26 -8.10 -10.29 -10.90
CA LYS A 26 -9.27 -9.66 -10.25
C LYS A 26 -9.61 -8.26 -10.80
N ASN A 27 -9.26 -7.97 -12.05
CA ASN A 27 -9.60 -6.68 -12.68
C ASN A 27 -11.09 -6.55 -13.00
N ASP A 28 -11.79 -7.65 -13.16
CA ASP A 28 -13.24 -7.68 -13.21
C ASP A 28 -13.65 -8.83 -12.31
N GLU A 29 -14.60 -8.59 -11.41
CA GLU A 29 -15.07 -9.62 -10.47
C GLU A 29 -16.09 -10.54 -11.13
N PHE A 30 -16.71 -10.08 -12.21
CA PHE A 30 -17.80 -10.77 -12.90
C PHE A 30 -17.35 -11.38 -14.23
N ALA A 31 -16.19 -10.98 -14.75
CA ALA A 31 -15.67 -11.46 -16.03
C ALA A 31 -14.27 -12.07 -15.92
N GLU A 32 -14.08 -13.19 -16.62
CA GLU A 32 -12.76 -13.80 -16.76
C GLU A 32 -11.83 -12.92 -17.60
N CYS A 33 -10.58 -12.80 -17.17
CA CYS A 33 -9.57 -12.05 -17.89
C CYS A 33 -9.20 -12.72 -19.22
N LYS A 34 -9.42 -11.99 -20.33
CA LYS A 34 -9.12 -12.41 -21.72
C LYS A 34 -7.86 -11.76 -22.31
N THR A 35 -6.93 -11.30 -21.48
CA THR A 35 -5.71 -10.61 -21.98
C THR A 35 -4.61 -11.56 -22.45
N GLY A 36 -4.74 -12.88 -22.25
CA GLY A 36 -3.67 -13.84 -22.52
C GLY A 36 -2.51 -13.81 -21.53
N GLN A 37 -2.65 -13.13 -20.38
CA GLN A 37 -1.58 -12.95 -19.39
C GLN A 37 -1.94 -13.69 -18.10
N TYR A 38 -1.51 -14.95 -18.00
CA TYR A 38 -1.99 -15.89 -16.98
C TYR A 38 -0.89 -16.46 -16.08
N THR A 39 0.35 -16.06 -16.31
CA THR A 39 1.53 -16.45 -15.53
C THR A 39 1.81 -15.47 -14.38
N MET A 40 2.37 -15.97 -13.29
CA MET A 40 2.61 -15.20 -12.06
C MET A 40 3.60 -14.04 -12.26
N ASP A 41 4.56 -14.15 -13.18
CA ASP A 41 5.51 -13.09 -13.54
C ASP A 41 4.81 -11.85 -14.16
N LEU A 42 3.68 -12.08 -14.84
CA LEU A 42 2.82 -11.05 -15.41
C LEU A 42 1.76 -10.56 -14.42
N SER A 43 1.66 -11.14 -13.22
CA SER A 43 0.75 -10.68 -12.17
C SER A 43 1.31 -9.47 -11.42
N ARG A 44 0.43 -8.64 -10.87
CA ARG A 44 0.78 -7.46 -10.06
C ARG A 44 -0.11 -7.42 -8.82
N LYS A 45 0.51 -7.39 -7.64
CA LYS A 45 -0.17 -7.02 -6.38
C LYS A 45 -0.52 -5.54 -6.44
N VAL A 46 -1.81 -5.24 -6.39
CA VAL A 46 -2.29 -3.91 -6.78
C VAL A 46 -2.29 -2.90 -5.64
N ILE A 47 -2.58 -3.35 -4.42
CA ILE A 47 -2.76 -2.49 -3.23
C ILE A 47 -1.85 -2.88 -2.06
N SER A 48 -0.96 -3.86 -2.25
CA SER A 48 -0.16 -4.38 -1.14
C SER A 48 0.82 -3.36 -0.54
N ASP A 49 1.12 -2.27 -1.25
CA ASP A 49 1.93 -1.17 -0.71
C ASP A 49 1.20 -0.32 0.33
N HIS A 50 -0.14 -0.33 0.37
CA HIS A 50 -0.93 0.24 1.45
C HIS A 50 -0.97 -0.65 2.70
N PHE A 51 -0.45 -1.87 2.62
CA PHE A 51 -0.31 -2.77 3.77
C PHE A 51 1.16 -2.97 4.15
N GLY A 52 2.09 -2.25 3.50
CA GLY A 52 3.52 -2.44 3.72
C GLY A 52 4.07 -3.68 3.02
N ARG A 53 3.94 -3.76 1.69
CA ARG A 53 4.32 -4.86 0.77
C ARG A 53 5.52 -5.75 1.15
N ASN A 54 6.58 -5.18 1.74
CA ASN A 54 7.84 -5.87 2.04
C ASN A 54 8.08 -6.07 3.55
N LYS A 55 7.11 -5.69 4.40
CA LYS A 55 7.22 -5.84 5.85
C LYS A 55 6.93 -7.27 6.26
N ALA A 56 7.50 -7.69 7.38
CA ALA A 56 7.40 -9.07 7.85
C ALA A 56 5.95 -9.50 8.06
N CYS A 57 5.13 -8.65 8.69
CA CYS A 57 3.72 -8.90 8.99
C CYS A 57 2.86 -9.18 7.75
N THR A 58 3.25 -8.74 6.55
CA THR A 58 2.46 -8.94 5.32
C THR A 58 2.95 -10.08 4.44
N ARG A 59 4.05 -10.75 4.80
CA ARG A 59 4.57 -11.90 4.06
C ARG A 59 3.66 -13.13 4.17
N ILE A 60 2.95 -13.27 5.29
CA ILE A 60 2.05 -14.39 5.55
C ILE A 60 0.69 -14.25 4.83
N ILE A 61 0.33 -13.04 4.43
CA ILE A 61 -0.86 -12.76 3.63
C ILE A 61 -0.60 -13.23 2.20
N LYS A 62 -1.36 -14.24 1.76
CA LYS A 62 -1.22 -14.83 0.41
C LYS A 62 -2.27 -14.30 -0.56
N ASN A 63 -3.47 -14.00 -0.06
CA ASN A 63 -4.65 -13.66 -0.84
C ASN A 63 -4.70 -12.17 -1.23
N TRP A 64 -3.78 -11.75 -2.09
CA TRP A 64 -3.77 -10.39 -2.63
C TRP A 64 -4.66 -10.28 -3.88
N PRO A 65 -5.31 -9.12 -4.13
CA PRO A 65 -5.89 -8.84 -5.44
C PRO A 65 -4.76 -8.70 -6.46
N LEU A 66 -4.69 -9.69 -7.36
CA LEU A 66 -3.74 -9.74 -8.45
C LEU A 66 -4.39 -9.26 -9.73
N PHE A 67 -3.77 -8.30 -10.40
CA PHE A 67 -4.12 -7.95 -11.78
C PHE A 67 -3.04 -8.47 -12.73
N CYS A 68 -3.42 -8.81 -13.96
CA CYS A 68 -2.41 -8.97 -15.02
C CYS A 68 -1.78 -7.61 -15.35
N ARG A 69 -0.56 -7.65 -15.92
CA ARG A 69 0.21 -6.45 -16.27
C ARG A 69 -0.60 -5.47 -17.13
N LYS A 70 -1.34 -5.97 -18.12
CA LYS A 70 -2.13 -5.16 -19.06
C LYS A 70 -3.32 -4.49 -18.38
N HIS A 71 -4.06 -5.21 -17.53
CA HIS A 71 -5.16 -4.62 -16.77
C HIS A 71 -4.68 -3.60 -15.74
N TYR A 72 -3.58 -3.89 -15.06
CA TYR A 72 -2.98 -2.91 -14.15
C TYR A 72 -2.61 -1.61 -14.88
N GLN A 73 -1.96 -1.70 -16.05
CA GLN A 73 -1.65 -0.53 -16.86
C GLN A 73 -2.90 0.24 -17.30
N ARG A 74 -3.91 -0.47 -17.81
CA ARG A 74 -5.17 0.15 -18.28
C ARG A 74 -5.97 0.79 -17.14
N ALA A 75 -6.00 0.17 -15.98
CA ALA A 75 -6.69 0.71 -14.81
C ALA A 75 -6.11 2.08 -14.45
N THR A 76 -4.80 2.26 -14.52
CA THR A 76 -4.12 3.54 -14.21
C THR A 76 -4.30 4.64 -15.26
N TYR A 77 -4.92 4.38 -16.42
CA TYR A 77 -5.13 5.42 -17.44
C TYR A 77 -6.15 6.48 -17.01
N ASN A 78 -7.20 6.06 -16.32
CA ASN A 78 -8.13 6.99 -15.68
C ASN A 78 -7.78 7.04 -14.19
N GLN A 79 -6.97 8.03 -13.82
CA GLN A 79 -6.42 8.13 -12.48
C GLN A 79 -7.50 8.30 -11.42
N GLU A 80 -8.54 9.09 -11.68
CA GLU A 80 -9.63 9.32 -10.73
C GLU A 80 -10.41 8.02 -10.45
N LYS A 81 -10.89 7.35 -11.51
CA LYS A 81 -11.56 6.05 -11.40
C LYS A 81 -10.66 5.00 -10.74
N TRP A 82 -9.37 5.05 -11.01
CA TRP A 82 -8.39 4.16 -10.41
C TRP A 82 -8.29 4.34 -8.90
N GLN A 83 -8.28 5.59 -8.41
CA GLN A 83 -8.12 5.85 -6.98
C GLN A 83 -9.37 5.44 -6.20
N LEU A 84 -10.57 5.72 -6.72
CA LEU A 84 -11.83 5.22 -6.13
C LEU A 84 -11.87 3.69 -6.10
N ARG A 85 -11.44 3.05 -7.19
CA ARG A 85 -11.32 1.59 -7.24
C ARG A 85 -10.30 1.07 -6.24
N LYS A 86 -9.20 1.78 -6.02
CA LYS A 86 -8.15 1.40 -5.08
C LYS A 86 -8.68 1.39 -3.64
N VAL A 87 -9.49 2.37 -3.26
CA VAL A 87 -10.21 2.40 -1.98
C VAL A 87 -11.04 1.13 -1.80
N ALA A 88 -11.90 0.80 -2.77
CA ALA A 88 -12.73 -0.41 -2.70
C ALA A 88 -11.90 -1.70 -2.54
N LEU A 89 -10.74 -1.78 -3.22
CA LEU A 89 -9.81 -2.91 -3.08
C LEU A 89 -9.15 -2.98 -1.70
N ILE A 90 -8.84 -1.83 -1.07
CA ILE A 90 -8.28 -1.77 0.28
C ILE A 90 -9.33 -2.25 1.30
N ILE A 91 -10.56 -1.73 1.21
CA ILE A 91 -11.69 -2.17 2.06
C ILE A 91 -11.88 -3.68 1.96
N ARG A 92 -11.98 -4.21 0.73
CA ARG A 92 -12.11 -5.65 0.51
C ARG A 92 -10.93 -6.44 1.08
N GLN A 93 -9.72 -5.89 1.02
CA GLN A 93 -8.54 -6.57 1.54
C GLN A 93 -8.58 -6.71 3.07
N PHE A 94 -9.18 -5.77 3.80
CA PHE A 94 -9.37 -5.92 5.24
C PHE A 94 -10.25 -7.14 5.56
N TYR A 95 -11.37 -7.32 4.86
CA TYR A 95 -12.22 -8.50 5.06
C TYR A 95 -11.52 -9.82 4.71
N ILE A 96 -10.70 -9.83 3.66
CA ILE A 96 -9.89 -11.02 3.31
C ILE A 96 -8.86 -11.32 4.41
N ILE A 97 -8.25 -10.30 5.00
CA ILE A 97 -7.30 -10.47 6.10
C ILE A 97 -8.03 -10.95 7.34
N GLU A 98 -9.20 -10.39 7.67
CA GLU A 98 -10.02 -10.79 8.81
C GLU A 98 -10.51 -12.24 8.68
N GLU A 99 -10.90 -12.67 7.48
CA GLU A 99 -11.24 -14.08 7.21
C GLU A 99 -10.02 -15.01 7.37
N GLN A 100 -8.84 -14.55 6.94
CA GLN A 100 -7.60 -15.33 7.03
C GLN A 100 -7.03 -15.36 8.46
N PHE A 101 -7.18 -14.27 9.21
CA PHE A 101 -6.62 -14.01 10.53
C PHE A 101 -7.65 -13.24 11.38
N PRO A 102 -8.63 -13.93 11.99
CA PRO A 102 -9.70 -13.28 12.74
C PRO A 102 -9.17 -12.48 13.94
N GLY A 103 -9.71 -11.27 14.15
CA GLY A 103 -9.27 -10.35 15.19
C GLY A 103 -8.00 -9.57 14.83
N THR A 104 -7.70 -9.40 13.54
CA THR A 104 -6.53 -8.63 13.12
C THR A 104 -6.70 -7.16 13.49
N MET A 105 -5.73 -6.64 14.24
CA MET A 105 -5.58 -5.22 14.55
C MET A 105 -4.57 -4.59 13.59
N TYR A 106 -4.62 -3.26 13.44
CA TYR A 106 -3.82 -2.53 12.47
C TYR A 106 -3.12 -1.34 13.11
N THR A 107 -1.88 -1.11 12.68
CA THR A 107 -1.17 0.16 12.88
C THR A 107 -1.34 1.02 11.64
N VAL A 108 -2.03 2.15 11.80
CA VAL A 108 -2.27 3.14 10.75
C VAL A 108 -1.17 4.20 10.81
N ALA A 109 -0.42 4.33 9.72
CA ALA A 109 0.71 5.24 9.67
C ALA A 109 0.84 5.89 8.29
N LEU A 110 1.28 7.14 8.25
CA LEU A 110 1.73 7.75 7.01
C LEU A 110 3.09 7.17 6.61
N LYS A 111 3.33 7.03 5.31
CA LYS A 111 4.70 6.77 4.81
C LYS A 111 5.59 7.93 5.22
N LYS A 112 6.86 7.61 5.47
CA LYS A 112 7.86 8.54 6.01
C LYS A 112 7.95 9.89 5.27
N SER A 113 7.68 9.93 3.97
CA SER A 113 7.66 11.19 3.21
C SER A 113 6.54 12.12 3.67
N GLU A 114 5.32 11.61 3.83
CA GLU A 114 4.16 12.38 4.29
C GLU A 114 4.25 12.68 5.78
N GLU A 115 4.71 11.73 6.58
CA GLU A 115 4.98 11.92 8.01
C GLU A 115 5.98 13.08 8.24
N ASN A 116 7.06 13.15 7.45
CA ASN A 116 8.03 14.24 7.53
C ASN A 116 7.43 15.59 7.12
N ARG A 117 6.52 15.62 6.13
CA ARG A 117 5.83 16.84 5.70
C ARG A 117 4.92 17.33 6.82
N LEU A 118 4.08 16.46 7.37
CA LEU A 118 3.21 16.78 8.50
C LEU A 118 4.01 17.26 9.72
N ASN A 119 5.08 16.56 10.10
CA ASN A 119 5.95 16.98 11.20
C ASN A 119 6.67 18.31 10.95
N THR A 120 6.97 18.65 9.70
CA THR A 120 7.58 19.94 9.36
C THR A 120 6.55 21.06 9.50
N PHE A 121 5.34 20.85 9.00
CA PHE A 121 4.22 21.76 9.19
C PHE A 121 3.93 21.99 10.68
N SER A 122 3.75 20.93 11.48
CA SER A 122 3.44 21.03 12.91
C SER A 122 4.53 21.78 13.69
N ARG A 123 5.81 21.59 13.35
CA ARG A 123 6.92 22.34 13.96
C ARG A 123 6.90 23.82 13.61
N LYS A 124 6.47 24.19 12.40
CA LYS A 124 6.33 25.60 12.00
C LYS A 124 5.19 26.27 12.75
N VAL A 125 4.03 25.63 12.81
CA VAL A 125 2.89 26.11 13.60
C VAL A 125 3.26 26.24 15.08
N ALA A 126 3.93 25.24 15.66
CA ALA A 126 4.40 25.29 17.05
C ALA A 126 5.46 26.39 17.31
N SER A 127 6.15 26.87 16.29
CA SER A 127 7.07 28.01 16.40
C SER A 127 6.38 29.38 16.34
N GLY A 128 5.04 29.41 16.32
CA GLY A 128 4.23 30.64 16.28
C GLY A 128 3.96 31.17 14.87
N MET A 129 4.20 30.36 13.83
CA MET A 129 3.87 30.72 12.45
C MET A 129 2.41 30.38 12.14
N GLU A 130 1.72 31.29 11.43
CA GLU A 130 0.35 31.06 11.01
C GLU A 130 0.23 29.82 10.09
N PRO A 131 -0.86 29.03 10.19
CA PRO A 131 -1.03 27.81 9.39
C PRO A 131 -0.89 28.01 7.88
N GLU A 132 -1.39 29.13 7.36
CA GLU A 132 -1.29 29.46 5.93
C GLU A 132 0.16 29.67 5.49
N GLU A 133 0.99 30.33 6.31
CA GLU A 133 2.42 30.49 6.04
C GLU A 133 3.20 29.18 6.21
N ALA A 134 2.84 28.38 7.23
CA ALA A 134 3.44 27.07 7.46
C ALA A 134 3.20 26.11 6.29
N SER A 135 2.03 26.19 5.65
CA SER A 135 1.66 25.35 4.51
C SER A 135 2.62 25.50 3.31
N LYS A 136 3.13 26.72 3.07
CA LYS A 136 4.06 27.05 1.98
C LYS A 136 5.38 26.28 2.07
N TYR A 137 5.78 25.86 3.28
CA TYR A 137 7.01 25.07 3.48
C TYR A 137 6.86 23.59 3.11
N VAL A 138 5.63 23.12 2.94
CA VAL A 138 5.31 21.70 2.71
C VAL A 138 4.44 21.49 1.48
N GLU A 139 4.33 22.50 0.61
CA GLU A 139 3.58 22.42 -0.63
C GLU A 139 4.01 21.20 -1.48
N PRO A 140 3.04 20.52 -2.12
CA PRO A 140 3.34 19.40 -3.02
C PRO A 140 4.32 19.82 -4.12
N ARG A 141 5.39 19.06 -4.28
CA ARG A 141 6.43 19.38 -5.27
C ARG A 141 6.05 18.87 -6.65
N GLU A 142 6.11 19.76 -7.64
CA GLU A 142 5.97 19.37 -9.05
C GLU A 142 7.05 18.34 -9.46
N ASN A 143 6.67 17.39 -10.32
CA ASN A 143 7.54 16.32 -10.83
C ASN A 143 8.06 15.29 -9.80
N LYS A 144 7.53 15.27 -8.58
CA LYS A 144 7.76 14.18 -7.62
C LYS A 144 6.58 13.22 -7.56
N HIS A 145 6.76 12.15 -6.77
CA HIS A 145 5.64 11.30 -6.38
C HIS A 145 4.53 12.15 -5.76
N PHE A 146 3.29 11.72 -5.96
CA PHE A 146 2.12 12.40 -5.42
C PHE A 146 2.30 12.66 -3.91
N GLU A 147 2.10 13.91 -3.54
CA GLU A 147 2.16 14.44 -2.18
C GLU A 147 0.77 14.99 -1.88
N ALA A 148 0.09 14.47 -0.85
CA ALA A 148 -1.28 14.90 -0.53
C ALA A 148 -1.30 16.36 0.00
N PRO A 149 -2.40 17.10 -0.16
CA PRO A 149 -2.56 18.41 0.49
C PRO A 149 -2.35 18.31 2.01
N ILE A 150 -1.77 19.36 2.61
CA ILE A 150 -1.41 19.31 4.04
C ILE A 150 -2.64 19.17 4.94
N ASP A 151 -3.77 19.78 4.57
CA ASP A 151 -5.00 19.68 5.34
C ASP A 151 -5.57 18.25 5.36
N VAL A 152 -5.51 17.54 4.24
CA VAL A 152 -5.84 16.11 4.17
C VAL A 152 -4.96 15.29 5.12
N LEU A 153 -3.65 15.57 5.18
CA LEU A 153 -2.76 14.88 6.11
C LEU A 153 -3.04 15.21 7.57
N ARG A 154 -3.47 16.43 7.87
CA ARG A 154 -3.82 16.87 9.23
C ARG A 154 -5.10 16.19 9.69
N GLU A 155 -6.09 16.08 8.83
CA GLU A 155 -7.33 15.37 9.14
C GLU A 155 -7.04 13.89 9.41
N LEU A 156 -6.32 13.23 8.50
CA LEU A 156 -5.91 11.84 8.70
C LEU A 156 -5.01 11.63 9.92
N SER A 157 -4.30 12.67 10.39
CA SER A 157 -3.42 12.56 11.56
C SER A 157 -4.15 12.20 12.85
N MET A 158 -5.45 12.51 12.93
CA MET A 158 -6.30 12.21 14.08
C MET A 158 -6.58 10.70 14.23
N ASP A 159 -6.49 9.95 13.12
CA ASP A 159 -6.80 8.53 13.07
C ASP A 159 -5.55 7.63 13.03
N LEU A 160 -4.36 8.23 13.03
CA LEU A 160 -3.10 7.47 13.08
C LEU A 160 -2.90 6.81 14.44
N GLY A 161 -2.15 5.71 14.44
CA GLY A 161 -1.80 4.98 15.66
C GLY A 161 -1.95 3.48 15.51
N SER A 162 -1.69 2.79 16.61
CA SER A 162 -1.75 1.35 16.70
C SER A 162 -3.14 0.87 17.13
N ASN A 163 -3.37 -0.44 17.02
CA ASN A 163 -4.50 -1.15 17.61
C ASN A 163 -5.86 -0.73 17.06
N LYS A 164 -5.92 -0.40 15.76
CA LYS A 164 -7.17 -0.15 15.05
C LYS A 164 -7.80 -1.46 14.62
N ASN A 165 -9.06 -1.70 14.95
CA ASN A 165 -9.80 -2.86 14.46
C ASN A 165 -10.27 -2.64 13.00
N VAL A 166 -10.86 -3.69 12.39
CA VAL A 166 -11.34 -3.66 11.00
C VAL A 166 -12.35 -2.53 10.73
N THR A 167 -13.26 -2.26 11.67
CA THR A 167 -14.28 -1.20 11.53
C THR A 167 -13.65 0.19 11.53
N GLU A 168 -12.66 0.41 12.40
CA GLU A 168 -11.94 1.68 12.46
C GLU A 168 -11.13 1.93 11.19
N VAL A 169 -10.38 0.94 10.69
CA VAL A 169 -9.62 1.12 9.44
C VAL A 169 -10.52 1.25 8.22
N ASP A 170 -11.69 0.60 8.21
CA ASP A 170 -12.70 0.79 7.17
C ASP A 170 -13.24 2.22 7.17
N GLN A 171 -13.56 2.78 8.34
CA GLN A 171 -13.98 4.18 8.49
C GLN A 171 -12.91 5.15 7.98
N ILE A 172 -11.63 4.94 8.31
CA ILE A 172 -10.52 5.77 7.81
C ILE A 172 -10.46 5.74 6.27
N VAL A 173 -10.65 4.57 5.66
CA VAL A 173 -10.64 4.43 4.20
C VAL A 173 -11.89 5.05 3.56
N ASN A 174 -13.05 5.00 4.22
CA ASN A 174 -14.26 5.70 3.78
C ASN A 174 -14.10 7.22 3.87
N ASN A 175 -13.44 7.75 4.90
CA ASN A 175 -13.09 9.18 4.96
C ASN A 175 -12.20 9.58 3.77
N ILE A 176 -11.20 8.75 3.42
CA ILE A 176 -10.35 8.96 2.23
C ILE A 176 -11.16 8.89 0.93
N HIS A 177 -12.16 8.02 0.86
CA HIS A 177 -13.09 7.96 -0.27
C HIS A 177 -13.83 9.29 -0.44
N ASP A 178 -14.37 9.84 0.64
CA ASP A 178 -15.12 11.09 0.61
C ASP A 178 -14.20 12.27 0.23
N MET A 179 -12.97 12.32 0.74
CA MET A 179 -11.95 13.29 0.32
C MET A 179 -11.63 13.20 -1.18
N LEU A 180 -11.67 12.01 -1.78
CA LEU A 180 -11.47 11.84 -3.23
C LEU A 180 -12.68 12.34 -4.03
N VAL A 181 -13.89 12.01 -3.58
CA VAL A 181 -15.16 12.42 -4.23
C VAL A 181 -15.36 13.93 -4.14
N ASN A 182 -15.04 14.53 -3.00
CA ASN A 182 -15.08 15.98 -2.78
C ASN A 182 -13.91 16.73 -3.44
N HIS A 183 -12.99 16.00 -4.09
CA HIS A 183 -11.80 16.54 -4.74
C HIS A 183 -10.84 17.28 -3.81
N GLU A 184 -10.86 16.97 -2.51
CA GLU A 184 -9.90 17.47 -1.53
C GLU A 184 -8.52 16.85 -1.74
N THR A 185 -8.47 15.62 -2.27
CA THR A 185 -7.23 14.97 -2.72
C THR A 185 -7.41 14.34 -4.10
N LYS A 186 -6.33 14.24 -4.88
CA LYS A 186 -6.35 13.61 -6.21
C LYS A 186 -6.08 12.11 -6.17
N GLN A 187 -5.46 11.62 -5.10
CA GLN A 187 -5.09 10.22 -4.94
C GLN A 187 -5.20 9.82 -3.48
N VAL A 188 -5.36 8.51 -3.23
CA VAL A 188 -5.21 7.93 -1.90
C VAL A 188 -3.86 8.40 -1.35
N PRO A 189 -3.83 9.12 -0.20
CA PRO A 189 -2.59 9.56 0.42
C PRO A 189 -1.65 8.39 0.68
N SER A 190 -0.36 8.67 0.83
CA SER A 190 0.62 7.62 1.12
C SER A 190 0.49 7.13 2.57
N ILE A 191 -0.59 6.42 2.87
CA ILE A 191 -0.95 5.82 4.15
C ILE A 191 -0.75 4.29 4.08
N GLU A 192 -0.35 3.72 5.21
CA GLU A 192 -0.16 2.29 5.43
C GLU A 192 -1.07 1.79 6.56
N PHE A 193 -1.75 0.67 6.33
CA PHE A 193 -2.54 -0.10 7.29
C PHE A 193 -1.77 -1.39 7.57
N LEU A 194 -0.90 -1.36 8.57
CA LEU A 194 0.01 -2.47 8.86
C LEU A 194 -0.71 -3.47 9.77
N PRO A 195 -0.98 -4.70 9.32
CA PRO A 195 -1.61 -5.69 10.17
C PRO A 195 -0.63 -6.09 11.29
N GLN A 196 -1.15 -6.15 12.52
CA GLN A 196 -0.42 -6.56 13.72
C GLN A 196 -0.48 -8.09 13.84
N LEU A 197 0.26 -8.75 12.94
CA LEU A 197 0.38 -10.20 12.85
C LEU A 197 1.82 -10.63 13.15
N ASP A 198 1.98 -11.65 13.98
CA ASP A 198 3.28 -12.27 14.22
C ASP A 198 3.74 -13.12 13.00
N ALA A 199 4.85 -13.85 13.15
CA ALA A 199 5.40 -14.67 12.08
C ALA A 199 4.51 -15.86 11.70
N ASP A 200 3.65 -16.31 12.62
CA ASP A 200 2.76 -17.45 12.47
C ASP A 200 1.34 -17.02 12.05
N GLY A 201 1.08 -15.70 12.03
CA GLY A 201 -0.20 -15.12 11.64
C GLY A 201 -1.15 -14.95 12.83
N THR A 202 -0.63 -15.00 14.06
CA THR A 202 -1.41 -14.69 15.25
C THR A 202 -1.54 -13.18 15.39
N PRO A 203 -2.76 -12.65 15.51
CA PRO A 203 -2.97 -11.24 15.85
C PRO A 203 -2.38 -10.91 17.23
N TYR A 204 -1.79 -9.73 17.33
CA TYR A 204 -1.33 -9.16 18.59
C TYR A 204 -1.78 -7.71 18.72
N VAL A 205 -1.65 -7.16 19.92
CA VAL A 205 -1.90 -5.74 20.22
C VAL A 205 -0.55 -5.10 20.53
N GLU A 206 -0.25 -3.97 19.89
CA GLU A 206 0.94 -3.18 20.20
C GLU A 206 0.74 -2.44 21.53
N ASP A 207 1.74 -2.46 22.41
CA ASP A 207 1.72 -1.63 23.61
C ASP A 207 2.05 -0.18 23.19
N ASP A 208 1.11 0.74 23.42
CA ASP A 208 1.24 2.17 23.09
C ASP A 208 2.46 2.84 23.78
N GLY A 209 3.04 2.19 24.80
CA GLY A 209 4.27 2.61 25.48
C GLY A 209 5.57 2.10 24.83
N SER A 210 5.48 1.14 23.91
CA SER A 210 6.63 0.57 23.21
C SER A 210 6.63 1.05 21.77
N SER A 211 7.12 2.29 21.57
CA SER A 211 7.75 2.61 20.28
C SER A 211 8.63 1.43 19.93
N PRO A 212 8.54 0.82 18.72
CA PRO A 212 9.39 -0.30 18.39
C PRO A 212 10.81 0.20 18.52
N SER A 213 11.44 -0.14 19.64
CA SER A 213 12.86 0.04 19.82
C SER A 213 13.39 -0.65 18.59
N LYS A 214 14.02 0.13 17.69
CA LYS A 214 14.72 -0.43 16.55
C LYS A 214 15.54 -1.54 17.17
N GLY A 215 15.11 -2.80 16.99
CA GLY A 215 15.87 -3.94 17.42
C GLY A 215 17.21 -3.67 16.77
N LYS A 216 18.21 -3.33 17.59
CA LYS A 216 19.55 -3.08 17.10
C LYS A 216 19.90 -4.42 16.49
N SER A 217 19.73 -4.54 15.17
CA SER A 217 20.34 -5.64 14.44
C SER A 217 21.79 -5.60 14.90
N PRO A 218 22.32 -6.67 15.50
CA PRO A 218 23.68 -6.66 15.99
C PRO A 218 24.55 -6.15 14.85
N LYS A 219 25.23 -5.02 15.06
CA LYS A 219 26.06 -4.37 14.04
C LYS A 219 27.04 -5.43 13.58
N LYS A 220 26.80 -6.05 12.43
CA LYS A 220 27.77 -6.94 11.81
C LYS A 220 29.05 -6.09 11.64
N PRO A 221 30.21 -6.53 12.15
CA PRO A 221 31.44 -5.81 11.91
C PRO A 221 31.62 -5.67 10.40
N ARG A 222 31.81 -4.43 9.94
CA ARG A 222 32.01 -4.10 8.54
C ARG A 222 33.38 -4.60 8.13
N VAL A 223 33.46 -5.85 7.67
CA VAL A 223 34.70 -6.43 7.14
C VAL A 223 34.92 -5.87 5.73
N ASN A 224 36.04 -5.20 5.49
CA ASN A 224 36.45 -4.85 4.12
C ASN A 224 37.05 -6.10 3.44
N LYS A 225 37.15 -6.11 2.10
CA LYS A 225 37.65 -7.21 1.24
C LYS A 225 39.06 -7.76 1.57
N LYS A 226 39.72 -7.30 2.63
CA LYS A 226 41.04 -7.75 3.11
C LYS A 226 41.09 -8.13 4.62
N GLY A 227 39.95 -8.43 5.24
CA GLY A 227 39.93 -9.24 6.49
C GLY A 227 40.46 -8.59 7.78
N GLY A 228 40.62 -7.27 7.87
CA GLY A 228 41.06 -6.58 9.10
C GLY A 228 39.91 -5.92 9.89
N ILE A 229 39.88 -6.08 11.22
CA ILE A 229 38.92 -5.45 12.14
C ILE A 229 39.41 -4.05 12.56
N GLN A 230 38.65 -2.99 12.31
CA GLN A 230 38.92 -1.64 12.84
C GLN A 230 38.37 -1.50 14.28
N LYS A 231 39.23 -1.12 15.22
CA LYS A 231 38.80 -0.65 16.56
C LYS A 231 38.25 0.78 16.44
N PRO A 232 37.15 1.13 17.13
CA PRO A 232 36.62 2.49 17.14
C PRO A 232 37.57 3.45 17.87
N ALA A 233 37.77 4.64 17.31
CA ALA A 233 38.58 5.70 17.91
C ALA A 233 37.87 6.32 19.12
N THR A 234 38.60 6.45 20.23
CA THR A 234 38.15 7.16 21.45
C THR A 234 38.16 8.68 21.23
N PRO A 235 37.11 9.41 21.63
CA PRO A 235 37.10 10.87 21.54
C PRO A 235 38.01 11.49 22.62
N LYS A 236 38.90 12.39 22.22
CA LYS A 236 39.74 13.20 23.12
C LYS A 236 38.88 14.21 23.89
N LYS A 237 38.97 14.20 25.22
CA LYS A 237 38.43 15.27 26.09
C LYS A 237 39.19 16.58 25.80
N ALA A 238 38.46 17.65 25.52
CA ALA A 238 39.00 19.00 25.45
C ALA A 238 39.21 19.52 26.88
N SER A 239 40.45 19.85 27.21
CA SER A 239 40.85 20.57 28.42
C SER A 239 40.56 22.06 28.25
N LYS A 240 39.83 22.63 29.22
CA LYS A 240 39.66 24.08 29.41
C LYS A 240 41.02 24.73 29.72
N ALA A 241 41.29 25.84 29.06
CA ALA A 241 42.19 26.91 29.51
C ALA A 241 41.42 28.22 29.32
#